data_AF-A0A498BTQ0-F1
#
_entry.id   AF-A0A498BTQ0-F1
#
_cell.length_a   1.000
_cell.length_b   1.000
_cell.length_c   1.000
_cell.angle_alpha   90.00
_cell.angle_beta   90.00
_cell.angle_gamma   90.00
#
_symmetry.space_group_name_H-M   'P 1'
#
loop_
_entity.id
_entity.type
_entity.pdbx_description
1 polymer ?
#
loop_
_entity_poly.entity_id
_entity_poly.type
_entity_poly.pdbx_seq_one_letter_code
_entity_poly.pdbx_strand_id
1 'polypeptide(L)'
;DEDAFEQMSMLAYLSAVTLVDASLFLLRTTYTIRQWFERFTRRRDMASRIAHELATEEPPELRYDPEAREAHTRRVRQLRAWVRQLPPEALGPLLDTLTSQPRAFEVEVEHNGRKQVQRFGREQALVFHQQAILNCLQWIVSGVGEGVYGPKRTFSDEEPNPAQKLFEKAVIRMGRDGRPTSESKHDAYEENRGRLFEFFSASSQEGDQARFRRRNLEKHVSRLGRHVNDHEGRL
;
A
#
# COMPACT_ATOMS: atom_id res chain seq x y z
N ASP A 1 21.39 16.70 8.44
CA ASP A 1 20.05 16.17 8.77
C ASP A 1 19.26 15.61 7.60
N GLU A 2 19.31 16.24 6.42
CA GLU A 2 18.60 15.76 5.21
C GLU A 2 19.04 14.36 4.73
N ASP A 3 20.35 14.10 4.70
CA ASP A 3 20.89 12.78 4.33
C ASP A 3 20.51 11.68 5.32
N ALA A 4 20.47 12.00 6.62
CA ALA A 4 20.07 11.05 7.67
C ALA A 4 18.58 10.71 7.57
N PHE A 5 17.74 11.70 7.22
CA PHE A 5 16.31 11.52 7.00
C PHE A 5 16.01 10.70 5.74
N GLU A 6 16.75 10.94 4.65
CA GLU A 6 16.65 10.14 3.42
C GLU A 6 17.04 8.68 3.68
N GLN A 7 18.12 8.46 4.44
CA GLN A 7 18.55 7.12 4.84
C GLN A 7 17.53 6.41 5.73
N MET A 8 16.90 7.12 6.66
CA MET A 8 15.87 6.56 7.55
C MET A 8 14.56 6.24 6.81
N SER A 9 14.14 7.10 5.87
CA SER A 9 12.97 6.84 5.04
C SER A 9 13.21 5.65 4.10
N MET A 10 14.42 5.54 3.53
CA MET A 10 14.83 4.40 2.72
C MET A 10 14.95 3.11 3.54
N LEU A 11 15.42 3.17 4.79
CA LEU A 11 15.43 2.05 5.74
C LEU A 11 14.01 1.64 6.15
N ALA A 12 13.11 2.58 6.38
CA ALA A 12 11.71 2.31 6.65
C ALA A 12 11.04 1.64 5.45
N TYR A 13 11.32 2.11 4.22
CA TYR A 13 10.85 1.50 2.98
C TYR A 13 11.47 0.12 2.70
N LEU A 14 12.77 -0.08 2.97
CA LEU A 14 13.41 -1.38 2.79
C LEU A 14 12.97 -2.39 3.83
N SER A 15 12.83 -1.99 5.09
CA SER A 15 12.24 -2.86 6.12
C SER A 15 10.80 -3.25 5.75
N ALA A 16 10.03 -2.29 5.23
CA ALA A 16 8.72 -2.48 4.62
C ALA A 16 8.68 -3.52 3.49
N VAL A 17 9.58 -3.42 2.52
CA VAL A 17 9.66 -4.37 1.39
C VAL A 17 10.21 -5.73 1.83
N THR A 18 11.15 -5.78 2.79
CA THR A 18 11.73 -7.04 3.28
C THR A 18 10.77 -7.87 4.13
N LEU A 19 9.81 -7.24 4.80
CA LEU A 19 8.75 -7.96 5.52
C LEU A 19 7.81 -8.68 4.56
N VAL A 20 7.74 -8.26 3.29
CA VAL A 20 6.92 -8.85 2.23
C VAL A 20 7.57 -10.11 1.61
N ASP A 21 8.86 -10.39 1.86
CA ASP A 21 9.56 -11.54 1.29
C ASP A 21 10.41 -12.28 2.35
N ALA A 22 10.01 -13.50 2.76
CA ALA A 22 10.70 -14.30 3.78
C ALA A 22 12.15 -14.66 3.39
N SER A 23 12.50 -14.55 2.10
CA SER A 23 13.86 -14.79 1.61
C SER A 23 14.90 -13.77 2.12
N LEU A 24 14.47 -12.65 2.71
CA LEU A 24 15.36 -11.58 3.20
C LEU A 24 15.76 -11.72 4.67
N PHE A 25 15.19 -12.68 5.41
CA PHE A 25 15.67 -13.02 6.75
C PHE A 25 17.08 -13.66 6.72
N LEU A 26 17.56 -14.12 5.56
CA LEU A 26 18.82 -14.86 5.39
C LEU A 26 20.06 -13.98 5.11
N LEU A 27 19.95 -12.65 4.97
CA LEU A 27 20.98 -11.82 4.33
C LEU A 27 21.52 -10.67 5.21
N ARG A 28 21.79 -10.94 6.48
CA ARG A 28 22.26 -9.95 7.48
C ARG A 28 23.74 -9.52 7.34
N THR A 29 24.35 -9.57 6.16
CA THR A 29 25.78 -9.26 5.98
C THR A 29 26.05 -8.22 4.88
N THR A 30 26.42 -7.02 5.33
CA THR A 30 27.37 -6.06 4.71
C THR A 30 27.15 -5.65 3.24
N TYR A 31 26.09 -4.90 2.94
CA TYR A 31 25.99 -4.09 1.70
C TYR A 31 25.13 -2.83 1.90
N THR A 32 25.44 -1.72 1.20
CA THR A 32 24.88 -0.38 1.44
C THR A 32 23.43 -0.23 0.93
N ILE A 33 22.57 0.36 1.78
CA ILE A 33 21.10 0.51 1.66
C ILE A 33 20.64 1.12 0.31
N ARG A 34 21.40 2.09 -0.23
CA ARG A 34 21.09 2.80 -1.49
C ARG A 34 21.15 1.89 -2.73
N GLN A 35 22.12 0.99 -2.78
CA GLN A 35 22.27 0.05 -3.90
C GLN A 35 21.17 -1.03 -3.89
N TRP A 36 20.63 -1.35 -2.71
CA TRP A 36 19.48 -2.25 -2.58
C TRP A 36 18.17 -1.60 -2.99
N PHE A 37 17.90 -0.37 -2.54
CA PHE A 37 16.73 0.39 -3.00
C PHE A 37 16.70 0.51 -4.52
N GLU A 38 17.83 0.87 -5.14
CA GLU A 38 17.98 0.89 -6.59
C GLU A 38 17.81 -0.50 -7.22
N ARG A 39 18.38 -1.56 -6.66
CA ARG A 39 18.24 -2.92 -7.21
C ARG A 39 16.80 -3.47 -7.13
N PHE A 40 16.07 -3.15 -6.06
CA PHE A 40 14.67 -3.53 -5.87
C PHE A 40 13.73 -2.73 -6.76
N THR A 41 13.98 -1.42 -6.92
CA THR A 41 13.22 -0.55 -7.83
C THR A 41 13.61 -0.73 -9.31
N ARG A 42 14.81 -1.28 -9.61
CA ARG A 42 15.24 -1.66 -10.97
C ARG A 42 14.56 -2.91 -11.51
N ARG A 43 14.01 -3.79 -10.65
CA ARG A 43 13.12 -4.86 -11.14
C ARG A 43 11.83 -4.20 -11.61
N ARG A 44 11.65 -4.18 -12.93
CA ARG A 44 10.52 -3.53 -13.61
C ARG A 44 9.16 -3.95 -13.03
N ASP A 45 9.05 -5.15 -12.46
CA ASP A 45 7.82 -5.77 -11.98
C ASP A 45 7.62 -5.74 -10.44
N MET A 46 8.52 -5.11 -9.67
CA MET A 46 8.47 -5.13 -8.20
C MET A 46 7.17 -4.57 -7.63
N ALA A 47 6.66 -3.47 -8.19
CA ALA A 47 5.38 -2.90 -7.77
C ALA A 47 4.23 -3.92 -7.89
N SER A 48 4.24 -4.72 -8.94
CA SER A 48 3.21 -5.75 -9.19
C SER A 48 3.34 -6.95 -8.26
N ARG A 49 4.55 -7.30 -7.82
CA ARG A 49 4.78 -8.31 -6.77
C ARG A 49 4.33 -7.82 -5.39
N ILE A 50 4.66 -6.57 -5.02
CA ILE A 50 4.21 -5.97 -3.76
C ILE A 50 2.68 -5.89 -3.75
N ALA A 51 2.09 -5.45 -4.86
CA ALA A 51 0.65 -5.40 -5.04
C ALA A 51 0.02 -6.79 -4.88
N HIS A 52 0.59 -7.82 -5.51
CA HIS A 52 0.15 -9.20 -5.33
C HIS A 52 0.13 -9.59 -3.86
N GLU A 53 1.24 -9.46 -3.14
CA GLU A 53 1.33 -9.84 -1.72
C GLU A 53 0.34 -9.10 -0.83
N LEU A 54 0.04 -7.84 -1.12
CA LEU A 54 -0.93 -7.04 -0.37
C LEU A 54 -2.38 -7.32 -0.76
N ALA A 55 -2.62 -7.83 -1.97
CA ALA A 55 -3.95 -8.06 -2.53
C ALA A 55 -4.42 -9.52 -2.40
N THR A 56 -3.50 -10.48 -2.25
CA THR A 56 -3.81 -11.91 -2.24
C THR A 56 -4.84 -12.22 -1.16
N GLU A 57 -6.02 -12.65 -1.62
CA GLU A 57 -7.08 -13.21 -0.79
C GLU A 57 -6.76 -14.67 -0.45
N GLU A 58 -7.47 -15.23 0.53
CA GLU A 58 -7.35 -16.64 0.87
C GLU A 58 -7.76 -17.50 -0.33
N PRO A 59 -6.84 -18.28 -0.93
CA PRO A 59 -7.17 -19.14 -2.05
C PRO A 59 -8.22 -20.19 -1.65
N PRO A 60 -9.25 -20.45 -2.48
CA PRO A 60 -10.29 -21.45 -2.17
C PRO A 60 -9.74 -22.84 -1.83
N GLU A 61 -8.57 -23.18 -2.40
CA GLU A 61 -7.88 -24.46 -2.21
C GLU A 61 -7.37 -24.63 -0.78
N LEU A 62 -7.07 -23.53 -0.08
CA LEU A 62 -6.65 -23.55 1.34
C LEU A 62 -7.77 -24.02 2.27
N ARG A 63 -9.03 -24.07 1.80
CA ARG A 63 -10.13 -24.66 2.57
C ARG A 63 -9.84 -26.11 2.98
N TYR A 64 -9.05 -26.82 2.19
CA TYR A 64 -8.72 -28.23 2.41
C TYR A 64 -7.35 -28.43 3.09
N ASP A 65 -6.63 -27.35 3.38
CA ASP A 65 -5.34 -27.35 4.09
C ASP A 65 -5.36 -26.35 5.27
N PRO A 66 -5.73 -26.83 6.48
CA PRO A 66 -5.83 -25.97 7.65
C PRO A 66 -4.52 -25.28 8.05
N GLU A 67 -3.36 -25.94 7.85
CA GLU A 67 -2.04 -25.38 8.18
C GLU A 67 -1.69 -24.23 7.24
N ALA A 68 -1.84 -24.45 5.93
CA ALA A 68 -1.60 -23.41 4.94
C ALA A 68 -2.56 -22.22 5.11
N ARG A 69 -3.83 -22.49 5.48
CA ARG A 69 -4.80 -21.44 5.82
C ARG A 69 -4.38 -20.63 7.04
N GLU A 70 -3.89 -21.27 8.10
CA GLU A 70 -3.38 -20.57 9.28
C GLU A 70 -2.17 -19.71 8.93
N ALA A 71 -1.23 -20.24 8.13
CA ALA A 71 -0.07 -19.52 7.66
C ALA A 71 -0.47 -18.27 6.84
N HIS A 72 -1.42 -18.41 5.91
CA HIS A 72 -1.97 -17.29 5.15
C HIS A 72 -2.65 -16.25 6.07
N THR A 73 -3.47 -16.69 7.02
CA THR A 73 -4.14 -15.78 7.98
C THR A 73 -3.11 -15.01 8.81
N ARG A 74 -2.08 -15.69 9.30
CA ARG A 74 -0.98 -15.09 10.05
C ARG A 74 -0.25 -14.06 9.20
N ARG A 75 -0.01 -14.38 7.93
CA ARG A 75 0.63 -13.49 6.97
C ARG A 75 -0.17 -12.22 6.73
N VAL A 76 -1.46 -12.34 6.47
CA VAL A 76 -2.36 -11.18 6.28
C VAL A 76 -2.44 -10.32 7.53
N ARG A 77 -2.45 -10.93 8.73
CA ARG A 77 -2.41 -10.19 10.00
C ARG A 77 -1.11 -9.40 10.16
N GLN A 78 0.03 -9.98 9.78
CA GLN A 78 1.33 -9.29 9.81
C GLN A 78 1.35 -8.11 8.83
N LEU A 79 0.92 -8.31 7.58
CA LEU A 79 0.87 -7.24 6.57
C LEU A 79 -0.07 -6.11 7.01
N ARG A 80 -1.24 -6.44 7.54
CA ARG A 80 -2.19 -5.47 8.11
C ARG A 80 -1.58 -4.66 9.25
N ALA A 81 -0.96 -5.33 10.21
CA ALA A 81 -0.32 -4.66 11.35
C ALA A 81 0.82 -3.76 10.88
N TRP A 82 1.60 -4.23 9.91
CA TRP A 82 2.69 -3.50 9.29
C TRP A 82 2.21 -2.22 8.59
N VAL A 83 1.23 -2.31 7.68
CA VAL A 83 0.69 -1.12 6.96
C VAL A 83 0.15 -0.08 7.94
N ARG A 84 -0.56 -0.50 8.99
CA ARG A 84 -1.13 0.40 9.99
C ARG A 84 -0.08 1.16 10.82
N GLN A 85 1.15 0.67 10.86
CA GLN A 85 2.25 1.26 11.62
C GLN A 85 3.22 2.05 10.74
N LEU A 86 3.00 2.09 9.42
CA LEU A 86 3.86 2.85 8.52
C LEU A 86 3.78 4.34 8.84
N PRO A 87 4.92 5.04 8.95
CA PRO A 87 4.92 6.50 8.98
C PRO A 87 4.45 7.05 7.61
N PRO A 88 3.95 8.29 7.55
CA PRO A 88 3.57 8.94 6.29
C PRO A 88 4.65 8.89 5.21
N GLU A 89 5.91 9.02 5.61
CA GLU A 89 7.12 8.99 4.77
C GLU A 89 7.36 7.62 4.11
N ALA A 90 6.75 6.55 4.60
CA ALA A 90 6.82 5.22 4.00
C ALA A 90 5.50 4.81 3.34
N LEU A 91 4.36 5.24 3.91
CA LEU A 91 3.04 4.98 3.33
C LEU A 91 2.83 5.75 2.02
N GLY A 92 3.32 6.99 1.92
CA GLY A 92 3.26 7.78 0.68
C GLY A 92 3.99 7.12 -0.50
N PRO A 93 5.28 6.76 -0.37
CA PRO A 93 6.01 6.02 -1.40
C PRO A 93 5.41 4.66 -1.74
N LEU A 94 4.80 3.97 -0.76
CA LEU A 94 4.08 2.72 -1.04
C LEU A 94 2.88 3.00 -1.96
N LEU A 95 2.08 4.03 -1.68
CA LEU A 95 0.95 4.41 -2.54
C LEU A 95 1.42 4.90 -3.93
N ASP A 96 2.54 5.63 -4.02
CA ASP A 96 3.17 5.99 -5.30
C ASP A 96 3.60 4.74 -6.09
N THR A 97 4.20 3.77 -5.40
CA THR A 97 4.60 2.49 -5.99
C THR A 97 3.40 1.70 -6.50
N LEU A 98 2.32 1.63 -5.71
CA LEU A 98 1.10 0.91 -6.09
C LEU A 98 0.31 1.62 -7.20
N THR A 99 0.44 2.94 -7.34
CA THR A 99 -0.14 3.71 -8.46
C THR A 99 0.76 3.76 -9.69
N SER A 100 1.97 3.19 -9.62
CA SER A 100 2.85 3.07 -10.78
C SER A 100 2.29 2.13 -11.85
N GLN A 101 2.81 2.26 -13.08
CA GLN A 101 2.35 1.47 -14.22
C GLN A 101 2.43 -0.04 -13.94
N PRO A 102 1.29 -0.78 -13.93
CA PRO A 102 1.30 -2.22 -13.71
C PRO A 102 2.06 -2.95 -14.81
N ARG A 103 2.84 -3.97 -14.43
CA ARG A 103 3.64 -4.78 -15.36
C ARG A 103 3.39 -6.26 -15.12
N ALA A 104 3.52 -7.04 -16.20
CA ALA A 104 3.48 -8.49 -16.08
C ALA A 104 4.63 -8.97 -15.17
N PHE A 105 4.34 -10.00 -14.38
CA PHE A 105 5.24 -10.51 -13.36
C PHE A 105 5.02 -12.00 -13.12
N GLU A 106 5.95 -12.62 -12.40
CA GLU A 106 5.91 -14.05 -12.09
C GLU A 106 6.17 -14.30 -10.61
N VAL A 107 5.42 -15.21 -9.99
CA VAL A 107 5.60 -15.59 -8.59
C VAL A 107 5.88 -17.09 -8.53
N GLU A 108 6.92 -17.47 -7.80
CA GLU A 108 7.16 -18.87 -7.45
C GLU A 108 6.23 -19.25 -6.30
N VAL A 109 5.37 -20.23 -6.52
CA VAL A 109 4.49 -20.80 -5.51
C VAL A 109 4.92 -22.24 -5.29
N GLU A 110 5.13 -22.61 -4.03
CA GLU A 110 5.40 -23.99 -3.66
C GLU A 110 4.08 -24.72 -3.48
N HIS A 111 3.85 -25.76 -4.28
CA HIS A 111 2.68 -26.60 -4.20
C HIS A 111 3.13 -28.07 -4.15
N ASN A 112 2.80 -28.77 -3.05
CA ASN A 112 3.17 -30.17 -2.82
C ASN A 112 4.68 -30.45 -2.98
N GLY A 113 5.53 -29.56 -2.45
CA GLY A 113 7.00 -29.67 -2.54
C GLY A 113 7.59 -29.44 -3.94
N ARG A 114 6.76 -28.98 -4.89
CA ARG A 114 7.20 -28.57 -6.23
C ARG A 114 7.05 -27.07 -6.39
N LYS A 115 8.10 -26.43 -6.89
CA LYS A 115 8.06 -25.02 -7.29
C LYS A 115 7.30 -24.89 -8.60
N GLN A 116 6.19 -24.16 -8.58
CA GLN A 116 5.44 -23.79 -9.76
C GLN A 116 5.54 -22.28 -9.96
N VAL A 117 5.79 -21.85 -11.19
CA VAL A 117 5.80 -20.42 -11.54
C VAL A 117 4.40 -20.03 -12.00
N GLN A 118 3.76 -19.15 -11.24
CA GLN A 118 2.53 -18.48 -11.68
C GLN A 118 2.89 -17.20 -12.42
N ARG A 119 2.27 -16.99 -13.57
CA ARG A 119 2.52 -15.82 -14.43
C ARG A 119 1.28 -14.95 -14.46
N PHE A 120 1.47 -13.66 -14.26
CA PHE A 120 0.39 -12.67 -14.26
C PHE A 120 0.61 -11.64 -15.35
N GLY A 121 -0.43 -11.44 -16.16
CA GLY A 121 -0.45 -10.41 -17.19
C GLY A 121 -0.62 -9.00 -16.61
N ARG A 122 -0.50 -7.99 -17.47
CA ARG A 122 -0.65 -6.57 -17.08
C ARG A 122 -2.03 -6.25 -16.49
N GLU A 123 -3.10 -6.86 -17.00
CA GLU A 123 -4.45 -6.64 -16.48
C GLU A 123 -4.63 -7.22 -15.08
N GLN A 124 -4.11 -8.43 -14.84
CA GLN A 124 -4.11 -9.04 -13.51
C GLN A 124 -3.26 -8.22 -12.53
N ALA A 125 -2.09 -7.73 -12.98
CA ALA A 125 -1.28 -6.81 -12.19
C ALA A 125 -2.06 -5.54 -11.81
N LEU A 126 -2.81 -4.93 -12.74
CA LEU A 126 -3.66 -3.77 -12.42
C LEU A 126 -4.68 -4.10 -11.32
N VAL A 127 -5.34 -5.27 -11.40
CA VAL A 127 -6.29 -5.70 -10.37
C VAL A 127 -5.60 -5.84 -9.01
N PHE A 128 -4.41 -6.45 -8.95
CA PHE A 128 -3.63 -6.54 -7.71
C PHE A 128 -3.26 -5.16 -7.18
N HIS A 129 -2.82 -4.22 -8.01
CA HIS A 129 -2.49 -2.86 -7.57
C HIS A 129 -3.70 -2.15 -6.95
N GLN A 130 -4.86 -2.20 -7.63
CA GLN A 130 -6.10 -1.60 -7.12
C GLN A 130 -6.53 -2.25 -5.81
N GLN A 131 -6.51 -3.59 -5.72
CA GLN A 131 -6.91 -4.30 -4.52
C GLN A 131 -5.94 -4.06 -3.36
N ALA A 132 -4.63 -3.96 -3.63
CA ALA A 132 -3.62 -3.62 -2.62
C ALA A 132 -3.87 -2.23 -2.02
N ILE A 133 -4.15 -1.22 -2.85
CA ILE A 133 -4.51 0.12 -2.38
C ILE A 133 -5.76 0.05 -1.49
N LEU A 134 -6.81 -0.65 -1.93
CA LEU A 134 -8.03 -0.82 -1.14
C LEU A 134 -7.76 -1.52 0.20
N ASN A 135 -6.94 -2.57 0.20
CA ASN A 135 -6.57 -3.28 1.42
C ASN A 135 -5.81 -2.37 2.38
N CYS A 136 -4.83 -1.59 1.90
CA CYS A 136 -4.12 -0.62 2.73
C CYS A 136 -5.08 0.39 3.38
N LEU A 137 -5.97 1.01 2.59
CA LEU A 137 -6.93 2.00 3.10
C LEU A 137 -7.94 1.37 4.06
N GLN A 138 -8.47 0.19 3.74
CA GLN A 138 -9.39 -0.55 4.59
C GLN A 138 -8.73 -0.99 5.90
N TRP A 139 -7.46 -1.37 5.89
CA TRP A 139 -6.70 -1.69 7.11
C TRP A 139 -6.52 -0.46 7.98
N ILE A 140 -6.26 0.71 7.41
CA ILE A 140 -6.22 1.96 8.17
C ILE A 140 -7.60 2.26 8.77
N VAL A 141 -8.67 2.22 7.97
CA VAL A 141 -10.05 2.49 8.44
C VAL A 141 -10.48 1.53 9.55
N SER A 142 -10.24 0.22 9.38
CA SER A 142 -10.57 -0.77 10.42
C SER A 142 -9.70 -0.61 11.67
N GLY A 143 -8.44 -0.19 11.52
CA GLY A 143 -7.55 0.11 12.66
C GLY A 143 -8.09 1.23 13.55
N VAL A 144 -8.85 2.18 12.99
CA VAL A 144 -9.58 3.17 13.78
C VAL A 144 -10.58 2.50 14.71
N GLY A 145 -11.45 1.62 14.20
CA GLY A 145 -12.44 0.92 15.03
C GLY A 145 -11.82 -0.02 16.06
N GLU A 146 -10.69 -0.64 15.73
CA GLU A 146 -10.08 -1.70 16.55
C GLU A 146 -9.30 -1.24 17.76
N GLY A 147 -8.70 -0.05 17.76
CA GLY A 147 -7.69 0.20 18.79
C GLY A 147 -6.58 1.15 18.41
N VAL A 148 -6.14 1.00 17.18
CA VAL A 148 -4.72 1.09 16.82
C VAL A 148 -4.17 2.51 16.98
N TYR A 149 -4.99 3.50 16.65
CA TYR A 149 -4.58 4.90 16.60
C TYR A 149 -4.98 5.71 17.85
N GLY A 150 -5.16 5.03 18.99
CA GLY A 150 -5.58 5.67 20.24
C GLY A 150 -7.10 5.78 20.39
N PRO A 151 -7.60 6.51 21.40
CA PRO A 151 -8.99 6.44 21.84
C PRO A 151 -10.01 7.10 20.90
N LYS A 152 -9.58 7.99 20.00
CA LYS A 152 -10.49 8.68 19.08
C LYS A 152 -10.88 7.78 17.90
N ARG A 153 -12.11 7.26 17.95
CA ARG A 153 -12.66 6.28 16.98
C ARG A 153 -13.50 6.89 15.86
N THR A 154 -13.79 8.18 15.93
CA THR A 154 -14.68 8.88 14.99
C THR A 154 -13.89 9.58 13.90
N PHE A 155 -14.41 9.56 12.68
CA PHE A 155 -13.90 10.38 11.58
C PHE A 155 -14.60 11.74 11.62
N SER A 156 -13.82 12.83 11.65
CA SER A 156 -14.34 14.19 11.79
C SER A 156 -13.64 15.12 10.80
N ASP A 157 -14.40 16.07 10.28
CA ASP A 157 -13.99 17.22 9.48
C ASP A 157 -13.30 18.28 10.34
N GLU A 158 -13.80 18.58 11.54
CA GLU A 158 -13.21 19.62 12.42
C GLU A 158 -12.02 19.10 13.24
N GLU A 159 -12.11 17.87 13.74
CA GLU A 159 -11.10 17.32 14.62
C GLU A 159 -10.61 15.94 14.14
N PRO A 160 -9.71 15.90 13.14
CA PRO A 160 -9.28 14.65 12.52
C PRO A 160 -8.62 13.71 13.53
N ASN A 161 -9.00 12.43 13.47
CA ASN A 161 -8.33 11.39 14.24
C ASN A 161 -6.92 11.10 13.69
N PRO A 162 -6.05 10.37 14.43
CA PRO A 162 -4.67 10.17 13.98
C PRO A 162 -4.55 9.36 12.68
N ALA A 163 -5.54 8.53 12.33
CA ALA A 163 -5.56 7.81 11.05
C ALA A 163 -5.86 8.73 9.86
N GLN A 164 -6.74 9.73 10.04
CA GLN A 164 -6.97 10.78 9.05
C GLN A 164 -5.67 11.56 8.81
N LYS A 165 -5.00 12.01 9.90
CA LYS A 165 -3.71 12.71 9.80
C LYS A 165 -2.62 11.86 9.15
N LEU A 166 -2.57 10.56 9.44
CA LEU A 166 -1.66 9.62 8.80
C LEU A 166 -1.90 9.56 7.29
N PHE A 167 -3.15 9.35 6.88
CA PHE A 167 -3.54 9.27 5.47
C PHE A 167 -3.26 10.58 4.74
N GLU A 168 -3.71 11.71 5.26
CA GLU A 168 -3.50 13.05 4.67
C GLU A 168 -2.02 13.32 4.42
N LYS A 169 -1.18 13.10 5.43
CA LYS A 169 0.27 13.28 5.30
C LYS A 169 0.91 12.29 4.33
N ALA A 170 0.41 11.06 4.26
CA ALA A 170 0.92 10.07 3.32
C ALA A 170 0.58 10.43 1.87
N VAL A 171 -0.64 10.92 1.61
CA VAL A 171 -1.07 11.37 0.28
C VAL A 171 -0.27 12.60 -0.16
N ILE A 172 -0.02 13.57 0.73
CA ILE A 172 0.85 14.73 0.43
C ILE A 172 2.26 14.27 0.00
N ARG A 173 2.74 13.19 0.62
CA ARG A 173 4.06 12.58 0.42
C ARG A 173 4.05 11.43 -0.59
N MET A 174 3.05 11.35 -1.47
CA MET A 174 2.91 10.27 -2.46
C MET A 174 3.85 10.46 -3.66
N GLY A 175 5.15 10.49 -3.34
CA GLY A 175 6.26 10.48 -4.28
C GLY A 175 7.32 9.47 -3.86
N ARG A 176 8.26 9.19 -4.74
CA ARG A 176 9.27 8.12 -4.56
C ARG A 176 10.17 8.29 -3.33
N ASP A 177 10.38 9.53 -2.91
CA ASP A 177 11.29 9.90 -1.82
C ASP A 177 10.57 10.18 -0.48
N GLY A 178 9.23 10.08 -0.45
CA GLY A 178 8.43 10.34 0.74
C GLY A 178 8.39 11.80 1.15
N ARG A 179 8.82 12.71 0.28
CA ARG A 179 8.74 14.16 0.48
C ARG A 179 7.41 14.70 -0.04
N PRO A 180 6.92 15.84 0.49
CA PRO A 180 5.79 16.54 -0.12
C PRO A 180 6.06 16.79 -1.60
N THR A 181 5.09 16.46 -2.45
CA THR A 181 5.20 16.58 -3.91
C THR A 181 5.04 18.02 -4.42
N SER A 182 4.50 18.91 -3.58
CA SER A 182 4.40 20.35 -3.81
C SER A 182 4.74 21.10 -2.51
N GLU A 183 5.16 22.37 -2.64
CA GLU A 183 5.33 23.28 -1.50
C GLU A 183 4.00 23.53 -0.78
N SER A 184 2.92 23.61 -1.56
CA SER A 184 1.56 23.68 -1.04
C SER A 184 1.09 22.28 -0.66
N LYS A 185 0.88 22.06 0.65
CA LYS A 185 0.34 20.80 1.17
C LYS A 185 -1.05 20.50 0.63
N HIS A 186 -1.85 21.52 0.38
CA HIS A 186 -3.18 21.38 -0.19
C HIS A 186 -3.08 20.85 -1.63
N ASP A 187 -2.25 21.49 -2.46
CA ASP A 187 -2.13 21.10 -3.87
C ASP A 187 -1.49 19.71 -4.00
N ALA A 188 -0.48 19.41 -3.16
CA ALA A 188 0.10 18.07 -3.05
C ALA A 188 -0.95 17.01 -2.68
N TYR A 189 -1.89 17.34 -1.79
CA TYR A 189 -2.95 16.41 -1.42
C TYR A 189 -3.93 16.19 -2.58
N GLU A 190 -4.43 17.27 -3.17
CA GLU A 190 -5.42 17.22 -4.26
C GLU A 190 -4.87 16.52 -5.51
N GLU A 191 -3.65 16.84 -5.92
CA GLU A 191 -3.02 16.19 -7.07
C GLU A 191 -2.87 14.68 -6.84
N ASN A 192 -2.35 14.27 -5.69
CA ASN A 192 -2.12 12.85 -5.40
C ASN A 192 -3.42 12.08 -5.13
N ARG A 193 -4.42 12.72 -4.52
CA ARG A 193 -5.78 12.20 -4.43
C ARG A 193 -6.35 11.99 -5.84
N GLY A 194 -6.20 12.97 -6.74
CA GLY A 194 -6.56 12.87 -8.15
C GLY A 194 -5.90 11.67 -8.84
N ARG A 195 -4.59 11.50 -8.67
CA ARG A 195 -3.82 10.36 -9.19
C ARG A 195 -4.38 9.01 -8.73
N LEU A 196 -4.79 8.89 -7.45
CA LEU A 196 -5.42 7.68 -6.93
C LEU A 196 -6.76 7.38 -7.65
N PHE A 197 -7.60 8.38 -7.85
CA PHE A 197 -8.88 8.21 -8.56
C PHE A 197 -8.70 7.92 -10.05
N GLU A 198 -7.76 8.60 -10.71
CA GLU A 198 -7.42 8.36 -12.11
C GLU A 198 -6.89 6.94 -12.33
N PHE A 199 -6.06 6.43 -11.42
CA PHE A 199 -5.54 5.07 -11.49
C PHE A 199 -6.65 4.00 -11.44
N PHE A 200 -7.73 4.25 -10.70
CA PHE A 200 -8.90 3.38 -10.68
C PHE A 200 -9.84 3.59 -11.89
N SER A 201 -9.67 4.69 -12.61
CA SER A 201 -10.39 5.01 -13.85
C SER A 201 -9.74 4.35 -15.08
N ALA A 202 -8.43 4.12 -15.04
CA ALA A 202 -7.61 3.57 -16.14
C ALA A 202 -7.86 2.09 -16.51
N SER A 203 -8.83 1.41 -15.89
CA SER A 203 -9.14 0.01 -16.21
C SER A 203 -9.97 -0.13 -17.49
N SER A 204 -9.47 -0.90 -18.46
CA SER A 204 -10.25 -1.42 -19.60
C SER A 204 -11.35 -2.41 -19.20
N GLN A 205 -11.33 -2.90 -17.96
CA GLN A 205 -12.36 -3.79 -17.41
C GLN A 205 -13.61 -3.00 -17.03
N GLU A 206 -14.55 -2.89 -17.96
CA GLU A 206 -15.92 -2.50 -17.67
C GLU A 206 -16.64 -3.66 -16.95
N GLY A 207 -17.11 -3.43 -15.72
CA GLY A 207 -17.81 -4.47 -14.97
C GLY A 207 -18.12 -4.10 -13.53
N ASP A 208 -18.95 -4.92 -12.87
CA ASP A 208 -19.38 -4.69 -11.49
C ASP A 208 -18.22 -4.62 -10.50
N GLN A 209 -17.18 -5.43 -10.70
CA GLN A 209 -16.01 -5.43 -9.81
C GLN A 209 -15.20 -4.13 -9.89
N ALA A 210 -15.02 -3.56 -11.08
CA ALA A 210 -14.33 -2.28 -11.24
C ALA A 210 -15.13 -1.14 -10.58
N ARG A 211 -16.46 -1.12 -10.76
CA ARG A 211 -17.36 -0.18 -10.07
C ARG A 211 -17.31 -0.33 -8.56
N PHE A 212 -17.30 -1.58 -8.07
CA PHE A 212 -17.20 -1.88 -6.65
C PHE A 212 -15.87 -1.38 -6.05
N ARG A 213 -14.74 -1.60 -6.74
CA ARG A 213 -13.43 -1.09 -6.32
C ARG A 213 -13.40 0.44 -6.26
N ARG A 214 -13.95 1.14 -7.26
CA ARG A 214 -14.07 2.61 -7.25
C ARG A 214 -14.91 3.11 -6.08
N ARG A 215 -16.10 2.52 -5.87
CA ARG A 215 -16.97 2.89 -4.74
C ARG A 215 -16.29 2.69 -3.39
N ASN A 216 -15.52 1.61 -3.23
CA ASN A 216 -14.78 1.38 -1.99
C ASN A 216 -13.63 2.37 -1.82
N LEU A 217 -12.91 2.71 -2.90
CA LEU A 217 -11.90 3.77 -2.86
C LEU A 217 -12.52 5.08 -2.39
N GLU A 218 -13.59 5.54 -3.05
CA GLU A 218 -14.34 6.74 -2.68
C GLU A 218 -14.76 6.72 -1.21
N LYS A 219 -15.33 5.61 -0.75
CA LYS A 219 -15.76 5.44 0.64
C LYS A 219 -14.59 5.56 1.63
N HIS A 220 -13.45 4.94 1.35
CA HIS A 220 -12.29 5.00 2.25
C HIS A 220 -11.62 6.36 2.23
N VAL A 221 -11.41 6.95 1.05
CA VAL A 221 -10.82 8.28 0.88
C VAL A 221 -11.73 9.35 1.49
N SER A 222 -13.05 9.29 1.29
CA SER A 222 -14.02 10.20 1.92
C SER A 222 -13.93 10.18 3.45
N ARG A 223 -13.75 9.00 4.06
CA ARG A 223 -13.62 8.89 5.52
C ARG A 223 -12.27 9.41 6.01
N LEU A 224 -11.19 9.01 5.35
CA LEU A 224 -9.83 9.32 5.78
C LEU A 224 -9.43 10.77 5.47
N GLY A 225 -9.90 11.33 4.35
CA GLY A 225 -9.63 12.69 3.88
C GLY A 225 -10.65 13.73 4.31
N ARG A 226 -11.64 13.36 5.14
CA ARG A 226 -12.79 14.21 5.49
C ARG A 226 -12.42 15.61 5.96
N HIS A 227 -11.34 15.75 6.71
CA HIS A 227 -10.88 17.03 7.25
C HIS A 227 -10.29 17.95 6.18
N VAL A 228 -9.58 17.42 5.18
CA VAL A 228 -9.02 18.25 4.10
C VAL A 228 -10.10 18.67 3.10
N ASN A 229 -11.06 17.79 2.82
CA ASN A 229 -12.14 18.06 1.85
C ASN A 229 -13.10 19.20 2.29
N ASP A 230 -13.20 19.52 3.59
CA ASP A 230 -14.13 20.56 4.09
C ASP A 230 -13.46 21.94 4.23
N HIS A 231 -12.13 22.01 4.25
CA HIS A 231 -11.39 23.28 4.16
C HIS A 231 -11.48 23.93 2.77
N GLU A 232 -12.12 23.27 1.79
CA GLU A 232 -12.52 23.82 0.49
C GLU A 232 -13.45 25.06 0.61
N GLY A 233 -14.04 25.33 1.80
CA GLY A 233 -14.97 26.45 2.02
C GLY A 233 -14.46 27.64 2.84
N ARG A 234 -13.19 27.66 3.31
CA ARG A 234 -12.67 28.73 4.18
C ARG A 234 -11.24 29.19 3.85
N LEU A 235 -10.99 29.47 2.56
CA LEU A 235 -9.91 30.33 2.11
C LEU A 235 -10.46 31.42 1.19
#